data_AF-A0AAD3TCH3-F1
#
_entry.id   AF-A0AAD3TCH3-F1
#
_cell.length_a   1.000
_cell.length_b   1.000
_cell.length_c   1.000
_cell.angle_alpha   90.00
_cell.angle_beta   90.00
_cell.angle_gamma   90.00
#
_symmetry.space_group_name_H-M   'P 1'
#
loop_
_entity.id
_entity.type
_entity.pdbx_description
1 polymer ?
#
loop_
_entity_poly.entity_id
_entity_poly.type
_entity_poly.pdbx_seq_one_letter_code
_entity_poly.pdbx_strand_id
1 'polypeptide(L)'
;MFSTVLYPMARLHPNLSRFGKFCEIVMVESFAASAMGLTVGAMVPTTEAAMAVGPSLMTVFIVFGGYYVNADNTPIAFRWIPHVSLIRWAFQGLCINEFRGLHFDHQNAFDIETGEQALERLSFGESRINDTLMAQSRILLFWYWAAYLLLEKNKPKYQKLEPPSPDEIKLQLQSDPSDTLVEPLPTVQIEPNHQLESPKDQVRPFILEGAK
;
A
#
# COMPACT_ATOMS: atom_id res chain seq x y z
N MET A 1 13.73 12.00 4.58
CA MET A 1 14.94 11.22 4.30
C MET A 1 15.08 10.88 2.81
N PHE A 2 14.13 10.16 2.20
CA PHE A 2 14.21 9.79 0.77
C PHE A 2 14.43 10.98 -0.18
N SER A 3 13.58 12.02 -0.08
CA SER A 3 13.66 13.20 -0.96
C SER A 3 14.99 13.95 -0.85
N THR A 4 15.58 14.02 0.34
CA THR A 4 16.86 14.69 0.60
C THR A 4 18.03 14.00 -0.10
N VAL A 5 17.96 12.69 -0.29
CA VAL A 5 18.98 11.92 -1.01
C VAL A 5 18.71 11.91 -2.51
N LEU A 6 17.46 11.64 -2.91
CA LEU A 6 17.10 11.49 -4.32
C LEU A 6 17.22 12.80 -5.10
N TYR A 7 16.78 13.92 -4.53
CA TYR A 7 16.74 15.21 -5.23
C TYR A 7 18.12 15.68 -5.73
N PRO A 8 19.19 15.69 -4.91
CA PRO A 8 20.53 16.00 -5.40
C PRO A 8 21.12 14.89 -6.28
N MET A 9 20.80 13.62 -6.03
CA MET A 9 21.28 12.50 -6.87
C MET A 9 20.77 12.59 -8.31
N ALA A 10 19.50 12.99 -8.48
CA ALA A 10 18.89 13.22 -9.79
C ALA A 10 19.32 14.54 -10.45
N ARG A 11 20.15 15.36 -9.76
CA ARG A 11 20.61 16.68 -10.21
C ARG A 11 19.45 17.62 -10.58
N LEU A 12 18.37 17.57 -9.80
CA LEU A 12 17.23 18.47 -9.96
C LEU A 12 17.60 19.91 -9.60
N HIS A 13 16.78 20.85 -10.02
CA HIS A 13 17.05 22.28 -9.90
C HIS A 13 17.30 22.68 -8.43
N PRO A 14 18.43 23.30 -8.06
CA PRO A 14 18.88 23.47 -6.66
C PRO A 14 18.13 24.58 -5.88
N ASN A 15 16.87 24.84 -6.19
CA ASN A 15 16.06 25.86 -5.52
C ASN A 15 15.30 25.25 -4.33
N LEU A 16 15.45 25.86 -3.16
CA LEU A 16 14.82 25.40 -1.91
C LEU A 16 13.28 25.37 -1.98
N SER A 17 12.65 26.31 -2.70
CA SER A 17 11.20 26.32 -2.88
C SER A 17 10.71 25.12 -3.70
N ARG A 18 11.45 24.75 -4.76
CA ARG A 18 11.15 23.56 -5.59
C ARG A 18 11.39 22.28 -4.80
N PHE A 19 12.46 22.23 -4.01
CA PHE A 19 12.73 21.10 -3.12
C PHE A 19 11.62 20.90 -2.07
N GLY A 20 11.13 21.99 -1.45
CA GLY A 20 10.03 21.93 -0.49
C GLY A 20 8.75 21.35 -1.11
N LYS A 21 8.38 21.84 -2.29
CA LYS A 21 7.22 21.33 -3.05
C LYS A 21 7.39 19.87 -3.49
N PHE A 22 8.59 19.49 -3.91
CA PHE A 22 8.92 18.09 -4.20
C PHE A 22 8.68 17.20 -2.98
N CYS A 23 9.15 17.62 -1.80
CA CYS A 23 8.97 16.87 -0.57
C CYS A 23 7.49 16.78 -0.16
N GLU A 24 6.74 17.87 -0.31
CA GLU A 24 5.30 17.91 -0.03
C GLU A 24 4.53 16.93 -0.91
N ILE A 25 4.75 16.95 -2.23
CA ILE A 25 4.07 16.04 -3.18
C ILE A 25 4.37 14.58 -2.83
N VAL A 26 5.64 14.23 -2.61
CA VAL A 26 6.05 12.86 -2.27
C VAL A 26 5.49 12.42 -0.91
N MET A 27 5.39 13.34 0.05
CA MET A 27 4.80 13.06 1.36
C MET A 27 3.30 12.74 1.24
N VAL A 28 2.54 13.58 0.53
CA VAL A 28 1.09 13.36 0.31
C VAL A 28 0.85 12.07 -0.47
N GLU A 29 1.66 11.80 -1.50
CA GLU A 29 1.63 10.54 -2.26
C GLU A 29 1.86 9.33 -1.36
N SER A 30 2.85 9.40 -0.47
CA SER A 30 3.17 8.30 0.45
C SER A 30 2.01 8.00 1.41
N PHE A 31 1.36 9.03 1.93
CA PHE A 31 0.16 8.85 2.76
C PHE A 31 -1.01 8.29 1.95
N ALA A 32 -1.20 8.71 0.70
CA ALA A 32 -2.27 8.22 -0.16
C ALA A 32 -2.07 6.74 -0.52
N ALA A 33 -0.84 6.35 -0.86
CA ALA A 33 -0.48 4.96 -1.12
C ALA A 33 -0.66 4.10 0.14
N SER A 34 -0.30 4.61 1.32
CA SER A 34 -0.51 3.92 2.60
C SER A 34 -2.00 3.71 2.90
N ALA A 35 -2.84 4.75 2.74
CA ALA A 35 -4.29 4.66 2.93
C ALA A 35 -4.94 3.68 1.94
N MET A 36 -4.50 3.68 0.68
CA MET A 36 -4.93 2.70 -0.30
C MET A 36 -4.53 1.27 0.10
N GLY A 37 -3.29 1.07 0.57
CA GLY A 37 -2.83 -0.23 1.06
C GLY A 37 -3.67 -0.76 2.22
N LEU A 38 -4.01 0.12 3.18
CA LEU A 38 -4.94 -0.21 4.28
C LEU A 38 -6.33 -0.60 3.75
N THR A 39 -6.84 0.14 2.76
CA THR A 39 -8.15 -0.14 2.16
C THR A 39 -8.15 -1.49 1.46
N VAL A 40 -7.11 -1.79 0.67
CA VAL A 40 -6.97 -3.09 -0.01
C VAL A 40 -6.86 -4.22 1.01
N GLY A 41 -6.04 -4.05 2.04
CA GLY A 41 -5.87 -5.04 3.12
C GLY A 41 -7.16 -5.30 3.90
N ALA A 42 -7.96 -4.26 4.15
CA ALA A 42 -9.26 -4.40 4.80
C ALA A 42 -10.34 -4.99 3.88
N MET A 43 -10.23 -4.79 2.55
CA MET A 43 -11.24 -5.24 1.58
C MET A 43 -11.16 -6.74 1.28
N VAL A 44 -9.97 -7.32 1.30
CA VAL A 44 -9.75 -8.73 0.93
C VAL A 44 -9.78 -9.66 2.15
N PRO A 45 -10.20 -10.93 1.98
CA PRO A 45 -10.36 -11.85 3.10
C PRO A 45 -9.05 -12.47 3.60
N THR A 46 -8.00 -12.48 2.77
CA THR A 46 -6.71 -13.12 3.08
C THR A 46 -5.54 -12.21 2.73
N THR A 47 -4.43 -12.35 3.46
CA THR A 47 -3.21 -11.57 3.25
C THR A 47 -2.59 -11.88 1.89
N GLU A 48 -2.64 -13.13 1.44
CA GLU A 48 -2.12 -13.55 0.14
C GLU A 48 -2.86 -12.84 -1.01
N ALA A 49 -4.18 -12.67 -0.88
CA ALA A 49 -4.95 -11.91 -1.86
C ALA A 49 -4.58 -10.42 -1.85
N ALA A 50 -4.34 -9.81 -0.68
CA ALA A 50 -3.89 -8.42 -0.59
C ALA A 50 -2.55 -8.22 -1.30
N MET A 51 -1.62 -9.15 -1.09
CA MET A 51 -0.28 -9.12 -1.68
C MET A 51 -0.31 -9.27 -3.21
N ALA A 52 -1.34 -9.88 -3.78
CA ALA A 52 -1.54 -9.94 -5.23
C ALA A 52 -2.26 -8.68 -5.78
N VAL A 53 -3.33 -8.23 -5.12
CA VAL A 53 -4.19 -7.14 -5.60
C VAL A 53 -3.50 -5.77 -5.46
N GLY A 54 -2.77 -5.52 -4.37
CA GLY A 54 -2.12 -4.24 -4.11
C GLY A 54 -1.15 -3.82 -5.22
N PRO A 55 -0.14 -4.63 -5.55
CA PRO A 55 0.78 -4.34 -6.66
C PRO A 55 0.07 -4.24 -8.01
N SER A 56 -0.91 -5.11 -8.27
CA SER A 56 -1.69 -5.08 -9.53
C SER A 56 -2.42 -3.75 -9.72
N LEU A 57 -3.06 -3.23 -8.66
CA LEU A 57 -3.72 -1.92 -8.69
C LEU A 57 -2.70 -0.79 -8.91
N MET A 58 -1.53 -0.86 -8.25
CA MET A 58 -0.46 0.11 -8.46
C MET A 58 0.07 0.10 -9.90
N THR A 59 0.25 -1.08 -10.49
CA THR A 59 0.68 -1.19 -11.89
C THR A 59 -0.30 -0.46 -12.82
N VAL A 60 -1.61 -0.62 -12.61
CA VAL A 60 -2.62 0.13 -13.38
C VAL A 60 -2.44 1.64 -13.20
N PHE A 61 -2.27 2.13 -11.97
CA PHE A 61 -2.05 3.56 -11.72
C PHE A 61 -0.76 4.12 -12.32
N ILE A 62 0.29 3.31 -12.40
CA ILE A 62 1.57 3.67 -13.04
C ILE A 62 1.41 3.75 -14.57
N VAL A 63 0.75 2.76 -15.19
CA VAL A 63 0.52 2.75 -16.65
C VAL A 63 -0.30 3.96 -17.08
N PHE A 64 -1.34 4.29 -16.31
CA PHE A 64 -2.16 5.49 -16.53
C PHE A 64 -1.63 6.72 -15.77
N GLY A 65 -0.36 6.70 -15.37
CA GLY A 65 0.32 7.75 -14.60
C GLY A 65 0.66 9.01 -15.40
N GLY A 66 0.30 9.07 -16.68
CA GLY A 66 0.50 10.22 -17.56
C GLY A 66 1.72 10.12 -18.48
N TYR A 67 2.73 9.33 -18.13
CA TYR A 67 3.89 9.11 -19.02
C TYR A 67 3.59 8.12 -20.16
N TYR A 68 3.10 6.93 -19.84
CA TYR A 68 2.85 5.88 -20.85
C TYR A 68 1.53 6.08 -21.61
N VAL A 69 0.47 6.40 -20.87
CA VAL A 69 -0.83 6.69 -21.43
C VAL A 69 -1.16 8.15 -21.12
N ASN A 70 -1.06 8.98 -22.16
CA ASN A 70 -1.43 10.37 -22.08
C ASN A 70 -2.97 10.53 -22.15
N ALA A 71 -3.52 11.54 -21.48
CA ALA A 71 -4.95 11.85 -21.44
C ALA A 71 -5.56 11.98 -22.85
N ASP A 72 -4.80 12.52 -23.80
CA ASP A 72 -5.25 12.73 -25.18
C ASP A 72 -5.40 11.42 -25.96
N ASN A 73 -4.55 10.43 -25.67
CA ASN A 73 -4.56 9.12 -26.34
C ASN A 73 -5.37 8.06 -25.57
N THR A 74 -6.00 8.44 -24.44
CA THR A 74 -6.77 7.49 -23.63
C THR A 74 -8.17 7.27 -24.22
N PRO A 75 -8.57 6.02 -24.53
CA PRO A 75 -9.94 5.71 -24.96
C PRO A 75 -10.98 6.17 -23.93
N ILE A 76 -12.17 6.58 -24.40
CA ILE A 76 -13.22 7.20 -23.57
C ILE A 76 -13.57 6.35 -22.34
N ALA A 77 -13.62 5.01 -22.49
CA ALA A 77 -13.93 4.08 -21.41
C ALA A 77 -12.92 4.10 -20.25
N PHE A 78 -11.65 4.46 -20.51
CA PHE A 78 -10.57 4.44 -19.52
C PHE A 78 -10.16 5.83 -19.03
N ARG A 79 -10.77 6.90 -19.53
CA ARG A 79 -10.41 8.28 -19.17
C ARG A 79 -10.57 8.57 -17.68
N TRP A 80 -11.42 7.85 -16.96
CA TRP A 80 -11.60 8.04 -15.51
C TRP A 80 -10.42 7.53 -14.68
N ILE A 81 -9.65 6.54 -15.16
CA ILE A 81 -8.54 5.93 -14.40
C ILE A 81 -7.46 6.96 -14.06
N PRO A 82 -6.95 7.75 -15.03
CA PRO A 82 -6.10 8.92 -14.74
C PRO A 82 -6.66 9.80 -13.62
N HIS A 83 -7.96 10.11 -13.61
CA HIS A 83 -8.53 11.07 -12.67
C HIS A 83 -8.49 10.60 -11.21
N VAL A 84 -8.54 9.29 -10.98
CA VAL A 84 -8.47 8.67 -9.64
C VAL A 84 -7.06 8.18 -9.26
N SER A 85 -6.13 8.11 -10.22
CA SER A 85 -4.76 7.64 -10.00
C SER A 85 -3.96 8.62 -9.14
N LEU A 86 -3.55 8.16 -7.95
CA LEU A 86 -2.69 8.95 -7.06
C LEU A 86 -1.29 9.19 -7.65
N ILE A 87 -0.79 8.22 -8.42
CA ILE A 87 0.50 8.30 -9.12
C ILE A 87 0.47 9.37 -10.20
N ARG A 88 -0.62 9.46 -10.97
CA ARG A 88 -0.70 10.46 -12.05
C ARG A 88 -0.61 11.88 -11.51
N TRP A 89 -1.36 12.19 -10.46
CA TRP A 89 -1.35 13.53 -9.88
C TRP A 89 -0.01 13.87 -9.22
N ALA A 90 0.64 12.88 -8.58
CA ALA A 90 2.00 13.04 -8.06
C ALA A 90 2.98 13.35 -9.18
N PHE A 91 3.03 12.49 -10.21
CA PHE A 91 3.91 12.62 -11.37
C PHE A 91 3.73 13.97 -12.07
N GLN A 92 2.49 14.35 -12.34
CA GLN A 92 2.15 15.64 -12.94
C GLN A 92 2.66 16.82 -12.09
N GLY A 93 2.43 16.79 -10.77
CA GLY A 93 2.90 17.82 -9.87
C GLY A 93 4.43 17.93 -9.84
N LEU A 94 5.13 16.79 -9.83
CA LEU A 94 6.59 16.72 -9.88
C LEU A 94 7.14 17.27 -11.20
N CYS A 95 6.55 16.89 -12.33
CA CYS A 95 6.92 17.42 -13.65
C CYS A 95 6.74 18.94 -13.72
N ILE A 96 5.60 19.47 -13.28
CA ILE A 96 5.35 20.92 -13.28
C ILE A 96 6.33 21.64 -12.36
N ASN A 97 6.61 21.07 -11.17
CA ASN A 97 7.55 21.65 -10.21
C ASN A 97 8.98 21.73 -10.77
N GLU A 98 9.40 20.73 -11.53
CA GLU A 98 10.75 20.67 -12.06
C GLU A 98 10.89 21.41 -13.39
N PHE A 99 10.07 21.08 -14.39
CA PHE A 99 10.27 21.54 -15.75
C PHE A 99 9.86 23.00 -15.99
N ARG A 100 8.90 23.54 -15.23
CA ARG A 100 8.42 24.90 -15.47
C ARG A 100 9.56 25.93 -15.40
N GLY A 101 9.72 26.69 -16.47
CA GLY A 101 10.78 27.71 -16.62
C GLY A 101 12.22 27.16 -16.74
N LEU A 102 12.41 25.87 -17.05
CA LEU A 102 13.72 25.33 -17.42
C LEU A 102 14.01 25.56 -18.91
N HIS A 103 15.29 25.75 -19.22
CA HIS A 103 15.83 25.74 -20.57
C HIS A 103 16.85 24.61 -20.69
N PHE A 104 16.82 23.91 -21.82
CA PHE A 104 17.73 22.81 -22.10
C PHE A 104 18.66 23.18 -23.25
N ASP A 105 19.89 22.64 -23.20
CA ASP A 105 20.82 22.77 -24.31
C ASP A 105 20.30 21.98 -25.52
N HIS A 106 20.27 22.61 -26.68
CA HIS A 106 19.83 22.00 -27.93
C HIS A 106 21.01 21.86 -28.91
N GLN A 107 21.08 20.73 -29.63
CA GLN A 107 22.06 20.52 -30.71
C GLN A 107 21.38 20.35 -32.06
N ASN A 108 20.13 19.88 -32.09
CA ASN A 108 19.34 19.64 -33.29
C ASN A 108 18.02 20.42 -33.24
N ALA A 109 17.44 20.69 -34.41
CA ALA A 109 16.19 21.45 -34.55
C ALA A 109 14.94 20.75 -33.98
N PHE A 110 15.03 19.46 -33.64
CA PHE A 110 13.92 18.67 -33.06
C PHE A 110 14.04 18.51 -31.54
N ASP A 111 15.09 19.07 -30.93
CA ASP A 111 15.33 18.97 -29.50
C ASP A 111 14.31 19.82 -28.73
N ILE A 112 14.06 19.42 -27.47
CA ILE A 112 13.19 20.18 -26.57
C ILE A 112 14.01 21.31 -25.98
N GLU A 113 13.66 22.56 -26.27
CA GLU A 113 14.42 23.72 -25.81
C GLU A 113 13.94 24.23 -24.44
N THR A 114 12.66 24.04 -24.15
CA THR A 114 12.02 24.58 -22.94
C THR A 114 11.27 23.52 -22.16
N GLY A 115 11.22 23.70 -20.84
CA GLY A 115 10.44 22.82 -19.99
C GLY A 115 8.93 22.90 -20.22
N GLU A 116 8.41 24.01 -20.75
CA GLU A 116 6.99 24.10 -21.16
C GLU A 116 6.70 23.16 -22.34
N GLN A 117 7.60 23.06 -23.33
CA GLN A 117 7.47 22.07 -24.42
C GLN A 117 7.58 20.63 -23.91
N ALA A 118 8.34 20.39 -22.84
CA ALA A 118 8.38 19.07 -22.18
C ALA A 118 7.05 18.75 -21.50
N LEU A 119 6.45 19.74 -20.80
CA LEU A 119 5.16 19.61 -20.15
C LEU A 119 4.01 19.44 -21.15
N GLU A 120 4.05 20.14 -22.28
CA GLU A 120 3.06 20.02 -23.35
C GLU A 120 3.06 18.61 -23.96
N ARG A 121 4.23 18.00 -24.17
CA ARG A 121 4.32 16.60 -24.64
C ARG A 121 3.71 15.58 -23.66
N LEU A 122 3.70 15.90 -22.37
CA LEU A 122 3.05 15.11 -21.32
C LEU A 122 1.58 15.50 -21.10
N SER A 123 1.05 16.46 -21.87
CA SER A 123 -0.26 17.10 -21.72
C SER A 123 -0.50 17.72 -20.34
N PHE A 124 0.55 18.31 -19.76
CA PHE A 124 0.53 18.98 -18.46
C PHE A 124 0.68 20.51 -18.54
N GLY A 125 0.88 21.09 -19.73
CA GLY A 125 1.22 22.51 -19.92
C GLY A 125 0.25 23.52 -19.27
N GLU A 126 -1.06 23.26 -19.31
CA GLU A 126 -2.09 24.15 -18.76
C GLU A 126 -2.30 24.01 -17.25
N SER A 127 -1.75 22.96 -16.64
CA SER A 127 -2.07 22.60 -15.26
C SER A 127 -1.17 23.31 -14.25
N ARG A 128 -1.71 23.61 -13.07
CA ARG A 128 -0.95 24.21 -11.97
C ARG A 128 -0.65 23.15 -10.91
N ILE A 129 0.47 23.38 -10.21
CA ILE A 129 0.87 22.53 -9.07
C ILE A 129 -0.16 22.52 -7.93
N ASN A 130 -0.92 23.60 -7.76
CA ASN A 130 -1.97 23.65 -6.75
C ASN A 130 -3.14 22.72 -7.09
N ASP A 131 -3.43 22.55 -8.38
CA ASP A 131 -4.51 21.67 -8.84
C ASP A 131 -4.14 20.20 -8.56
N THR A 132 -2.88 19.85 -8.79
CA THR A 132 -2.36 18.50 -8.51
C THR A 132 -2.38 18.20 -7.01
N LEU A 133 -1.93 19.15 -6.17
CA LEU A 133 -1.95 19.00 -4.71
C LEU A 133 -3.38 18.88 -4.15
N MET A 134 -4.31 19.68 -4.69
CA MET A 134 -5.72 19.59 -4.32
C MET A 134 -6.32 18.23 -4.70
N ALA A 135 -6.02 17.75 -5.90
CA ALA A 135 -6.48 16.44 -6.34
C ALA A 135 -5.90 15.29 -5.50
N GLN A 136 -4.60 15.31 -5.21
CA GLN A 136 -3.98 14.33 -4.32
C GLN A 136 -4.59 14.35 -2.92
N SER A 137 -4.80 15.54 -2.34
CA SER A 137 -5.43 15.70 -1.02
C SER A 137 -6.85 15.12 -1.00
N ARG A 138 -7.63 15.34 -2.07
CA ARG A 138 -8.98 14.75 -2.20
C ARG A 138 -8.95 13.22 -2.29
N ILE A 139 -8.02 12.67 -3.07
CA ILE A 139 -7.85 11.21 -3.21
C ILE A 139 -7.39 10.61 -1.87
N LEU A 140 -6.48 11.26 -1.16
CA LEU A 140 -6.01 10.87 0.16
C LEU A 140 -7.18 10.74 1.15
N LEU A 141 -7.99 11.80 1.25
CA LEU A 141 -9.15 11.82 2.13
C LEU A 141 -10.17 10.74 1.75
N PHE A 142 -10.40 10.54 0.46
CA PHE A 142 -11.27 9.47 -0.03
C PHE A 142 -10.77 8.09 0.42
N TRP A 143 -9.48 7.78 0.26
CA TRP A 143 -8.92 6.49 0.67
C TRP A 143 -8.95 6.29 2.18
N TYR A 144 -8.65 7.32 2.97
CA TYR A 144 -8.77 7.22 4.43
C TYR A 144 -10.21 7.01 4.89
N TRP A 145 -11.16 7.71 4.26
CA TRP A 145 -12.57 7.53 4.54
C TRP A 145 -13.05 6.12 4.15
N ALA A 146 -12.65 5.62 2.98
CA ALA A 146 -12.95 4.26 2.53
C ALA A 146 -12.35 3.20 3.47
N ALA A 147 -11.08 3.37 3.88
CA ALA A 147 -10.42 2.50 4.85
C ALA A 147 -11.19 2.47 6.18
N TYR A 148 -11.56 3.65 6.70
CA TYR A 148 -12.33 3.77 7.94
C TYR A 148 -13.67 3.03 7.84
N LEU A 149 -14.44 3.24 6.77
CA LEU A 149 -15.73 2.58 6.57
C LEU A 149 -15.59 1.06 6.42
N LEU A 150 -14.55 0.57 5.75
CA LEU A 150 -14.31 -0.87 5.61
C LEU A 150 -13.91 -1.50 6.94
N LEU A 151 -13.07 -0.83 7.71
CA LEU A 151 -12.65 -1.31 9.04
C LEU A 151 -13.82 -1.28 10.04
N GLU A 152 -14.69 -0.26 9.99
CA GLU A 152 -15.88 -0.20 10.82
C GLU A 152 -16.86 -1.34 10.50
N LYS A 153 -16.97 -1.71 9.22
CA LYS A 153 -17.80 -2.83 8.77
C LYS A 153 -17.18 -4.20 9.09
N ASN A 154 -15.87 -4.32 9.03
CA ASN A 154 -15.14 -5.54 9.36
C ASN A 154 -14.86 -5.61 10.86
N LYS A 155 -15.82 -6.16 11.63
CA LYS A 155 -15.57 -6.51 13.04
C LYS A 155 -14.33 -7.41 13.15
N PRO A 156 -13.41 -7.15 14.10
CA PRO A 156 -12.18 -7.92 14.22
C PRO A 156 -12.49 -9.39 14.49
N LYS A 157 -12.05 -10.28 13.59
CA LYS A 157 -12.05 -11.73 13.84
C LYS A 157 -10.84 -12.03 14.71
N TYR A 158 -11.06 -12.16 16.01
CA TYR A 158 -10.01 -12.58 16.94
C TYR A 158 -9.57 -14.01 16.61
N GLN A 159 -8.25 -14.23 16.49
CA GLN A 159 -7.66 -15.57 16.45
C GLN A 159 -8.02 -16.25 17.77
N LYS A 160 -8.65 -17.44 17.73
CA LYS A 160 -8.88 -18.21 18.95
C LYS A 160 -7.51 -18.64 19.49
N LEU A 161 -7.24 -18.32 20.75
CA LEU A 161 -6.10 -18.87 21.47
C LEU A 161 -6.40 -20.36 21.69
N GLU A 162 -5.76 -21.24 20.92
CA GLU A 162 -5.76 -22.66 21.20
C GLU A 162 -4.99 -22.85 22.53
N PRO A 163 -5.56 -23.49 23.56
CA PRO A 163 -4.79 -23.80 24.75
C PRO A 163 -3.64 -24.75 24.38
N PRO A 164 -2.46 -24.63 25.01
CA PRO A 164 -1.31 -25.49 24.73
C PRO A 164 -1.71 -26.96 24.90
N SER A 165 -1.21 -27.82 24.00
CA SER A 165 -1.47 -29.27 24.03
C SER A 165 -1.01 -29.87 25.37
N PRO A 166 -1.67 -30.90 25.91
CA PRO A 166 -1.23 -31.60 27.13
C PRO A 166 0.24 -32.06 27.09
N ASP A 167 0.77 -32.33 25.89
CA ASP A 167 2.17 -32.71 25.70
C ASP A 167 3.11 -31.50 25.76
N GLU A 168 2.68 -30.32 25.30
CA GLU A 168 3.42 -29.05 25.44
C GLU A 168 3.42 -28.57 26.89
N ILE A 169 2.31 -28.74 27.61
CA ILE A 169 2.22 -28.47 29.06
C ILE A 169 3.18 -29.36 29.83
N LYS A 170 3.24 -30.66 29.51
CA LYS A 170 4.21 -31.59 30.13
C LYS A 170 5.64 -31.21 29.82
N LEU A 171 5.95 -30.82 28.58
CA LEU A 171 7.28 -30.38 28.18
C LEU A 171 7.67 -29.06 28.87
N GLN A 172 6.74 -28.11 29.04
CA GLN A 172 6.97 -26.85 29.76
C GLN A 172 7.15 -27.05 31.27
N LEU A 173 6.34 -27.93 31.90
CA LEU A 173 6.49 -28.31 33.30
C LEU A 173 7.80 -29.06 33.59
N GLN A 174 8.36 -29.72 32.58
CA GLN A 174 9.59 -30.50 32.72
C GLN A 174 10.85 -29.69 32.39
N SER A 175 10.71 -28.56 31.68
CA SER A 175 11.80 -27.66 31.33
C SER A 175 12.07 -26.54 32.34
N ASP A 176 11.16 -26.27 33.28
CA ASP A 176 11.24 -25.10 34.16
C ASP A 176 11.20 -25.47 35.67
N PRO A 177 12.36 -25.63 36.35
CA PRO A 177 12.41 -25.94 37.78
C PRO A 177 12.35 -24.70 38.68
N SER A 178 12.03 -23.51 38.15
CA SER A 178 12.21 -22.25 38.90
C SER A 178 11.10 -21.25 38.65
N ASP A 179 9.88 -21.56 39.09
CA ASP A 179 8.92 -20.56 39.55
C ASP A 179 7.82 -21.24 40.39
N THR A 180 8.24 -21.76 41.53
CA THR A 180 7.31 -21.93 42.66
C THR A 180 7.04 -20.52 43.16
N LEU A 181 5.84 -19.97 42.91
CA LEU A 181 5.13 -18.91 43.66
C LEU A 181 4.22 -18.10 42.71
N VAL A 182 3.17 -18.71 42.14
CA VAL A 182 1.98 -17.96 41.74
C VAL A 182 0.73 -18.65 42.29
N GLU A 183 0.01 -17.86 43.06
CA GLU A 183 -1.23 -18.13 43.81
C GLU A 183 -2.32 -18.84 42.96
N PRO A 184 -3.13 -19.75 43.54
CA PRO A 184 -4.12 -20.50 42.77
C PRO A 184 -5.30 -19.61 42.33
N LEU A 185 -5.58 -19.55 41.03
CA LEU A 185 -6.84 -19.01 40.49
C LEU A 185 -8.04 -19.93 40.86
N PRO A 186 -9.24 -19.37 41.10
CA PRO A 186 -10.34 -20.09 41.70
C PRO A 186 -10.95 -21.13 40.78
N THR A 187 -11.27 -22.28 41.36
CA THR A 187 -11.87 -23.47 40.76
C THR A 187 -13.21 -23.15 40.08
N VAL A 188 -13.25 -23.18 38.75
CA VAL A 188 -14.52 -23.30 38.00
C VAL A 188 -14.85 -24.79 37.92
N GLN A 189 -15.80 -25.23 38.72
CA GLN A 189 -16.37 -26.58 38.65
C GLN A 189 -17.15 -26.73 37.34
N ILE A 190 -16.79 -27.74 36.54
CA ILE A 190 -17.59 -28.18 35.40
C ILE A 190 -18.09 -29.59 35.73
N GLU A 191 -19.41 -29.70 35.93
CA GLU A 191 -20.16 -30.95 36.11
C GLU A 191 -20.00 -31.88 34.90
N PRO A 192 -19.86 -33.21 35.07
CA PRO A 192 -19.72 -34.13 33.96
C PRO A 192 -21.10 -34.70 33.59
N ASN A 193 -21.61 -34.42 32.39
CA ASN A 193 -22.49 -35.32 31.63
C ASN A 193 -22.92 -34.68 30.30
N HIS A 194 -22.46 -35.20 29.17
CA HIS A 194 -23.29 -36.02 28.28
C HIS A 194 -22.47 -36.53 27.08
N GLN A 195 -22.35 -37.85 27.02
CA GLN A 195 -22.17 -38.77 25.89
C GLN A 195 -21.55 -38.31 24.54
N LEU A 196 -20.56 -39.11 24.15
CA LEU A 196 -20.11 -39.44 22.80
C LEU A 196 -21.25 -39.55 21.78
N GLU A 197 -21.10 -38.90 20.63
CA GLU A 197 -21.49 -39.49 19.34
C GLU A 197 -20.56 -38.97 18.22
N SER A 198 -19.86 -39.90 17.56
CA SER A 198 -19.18 -39.72 16.28
C SER A 198 -20.05 -40.36 15.20
N PRO A 199 -20.06 -39.84 13.96
CA PRO A 199 -19.58 -40.75 12.91
C PRO A 199 -18.79 -40.12 11.75
N LYS A 200 -17.65 -40.77 11.49
CA LYS A 200 -17.17 -41.35 10.20
C LYS A 200 -16.46 -40.47 9.16
N ASP A 201 -15.17 -40.79 9.05
CA ASP A 201 -14.41 -41.17 7.85
C ASP A 201 -14.20 -40.16 6.71
N GLN A 202 -12.96 -39.64 6.59
CA GLN A 202 -12.08 -39.93 5.44
C GLN A 202 -10.60 -39.47 5.65
N VAL A 203 -9.69 -40.45 5.84
CA VAL A 203 -8.42 -40.74 5.09
C VAL A 203 -7.52 -39.52 4.70
N ARG A 204 -6.20 -39.37 4.96
CA ARG A 204 -5.03 -40.12 5.49
C ARG A 204 -3.90 -39.09 5.78
N PRO A 205 -2.92 -39.32 6.69
CA PRO A 205 -1.71 -38.51 6.75
C PRO A 205 -0.67 -38.98 5.71
N PHE A 206 -0.05 -38.01 5.03
CA PHE A 206 1.03 -38.20 4.06
C PHE A 206 2.31 -38.57 4.82
N ILE A 207 2.82 -39.79 4.63
CA ILE A 207 4.09 -40.25 5.20
C ILE A 207 5.22 -39.76 4.29
N LEU A 208 6.13 -38.94 4.84
CA LEU A 208 7.45 -38.71 4.25
C LEU A 208 8.40 -39.77 4.80
N GLU A 209 8.59 -40.84 4.05
CA GLU A 209 9.66 -41.81 4.27
C GLU A 209 10.97 -41.16 3.79
N GLY A 210 11.86 -40.87 4.73
CA GLY A 210 13.26 -40.59 4.42
C GLY A 210 14.01 -41.90 4.19
N ALA A 211 14.79 -41.98 3.12
CA ALA A 211 15.83 -42.99 2.96
C ALA A 211 16.99 -42.46 2.11
N LYS A 212 18.13 -42.28 2.79
CA LYS A 212 19.54 -42.18 2.37
C LYS A 212 19.96 -41.10 1.37
#